data_AF-A4WY57-F1
#
_entry.id   AF-A4WY57-F1
#
_cell.length_a   1.000
_cell.length_b   1.000
_cell.length_c   1.000
_cell.angle_alpha   90.00
_cell.angle_beta   90.00
_cell.angle_gamma   90.00
#
_symmetry.space_group_name_H-M   'P 1'
#
loop_
_entity.id
_entity.type
_entity.pdbx_description
1 polymer ?
#
loop_
_entity_poly.entity_id
_entity_poly.type
_entity_poly.pdbx_seq_one_letter_code
_entity_poly.pdbx_strand_id
1 'polypeptide(L)'
;MLAVTTNAFSGGSNKNPLADWPEPHVIFVLLEMRIASRAIMDRNPAAIVIEHLQPPKGAFALLEDLPKWLGHHLLDPARPLVFLDRPFEAEELAEEMREGRAHPRGRRGELDAAGRIRLLRLGGMIATSPLLPPFLRFLAKRDVDEATALDLLHTAFPDMGA
;
A
#
# COMPACT_ATOMS: atom_id res chain seq x y z
N MET A 1 7.47 -4.12 -3.30
CA MET A 1 6.39 -3.34 -3.95
C MET A 1 5.84 -2.35 -2.97
N LEU A 2 5.58 -1.13 -3.45
CA LEU A 2 5.16 -0.02 -2.62
C LEU A 2 3.92 0.66 -3.23
N ALA A 3 2.98 0.99 -2.37
CA ALA A 3 1.81 1.80 -2.67
C ALA A 3 1.72 2.92 -1.62
N VAL A 4 1.64 4.18 -2.04
CA VAL A 4 1.56 5.30 -1.10
C VAL A 4 0.48 6.28 -1.53
N THR A 5 -0.09 7.02 -0.60
CA THR A 5 -0.96 8.15 -0.93
C THR A 5 -0.19 9.48 -0.83
N THR A 6 -0.79 10.55 -1.33
CA THR A 6 -0.27 11.92 -1.13
C THR A 6 -0.15 12.33 0.34
N ASN A 7 -0.87 11.67 1.26
CA ASN A 7 -0.74 11.94 2.70
C ASN A 7 0.66 11.58 3.21
N ALA A 8 1.35 10.66 2.55
CA ALA A 8 2.73 10.30 2.88
C ALA A 8 3.74 11.45 2.68
N PHE A 9 3.37 12.49 1.93
CA PHE A 9 4.22 13.65 1.64
C PHE A 9 3.81 14.90 2.42
N SER A 10 2.80 14.82 3.30
CA SER A 10 2.27 15.98 4.05
C SER A 10 3.20 16.49 5.17
N GLY A 11 4.27 15.76 5.50
CA GLY A 11 5.16 16.02 6.63
C GLY A 11 6.22 17.13 6.47
N GLY A 12 6.19 17.92 5.39
CA GLY A 12 7.03 19.12 5.25
C GLY A 12 8.54 18.89 5.02
N SER A 13 9.02 17.65 5.00
CA SER A 13 10.39 17.36 4.59
C SER A 13 10.54 17.64 3.10
N ASN A 14 11.47 18.54 2.74
CA ASN A 14 11.81 18.82 1.34
C ASN A 14 12.45 17.61 0.62
N LYS A 15 12.78 16.54 1.37
CA LYS A 15 13.31 15.29 0.82
C LYS A 15 12.14 14.45 0.31
N ASN A 16 12.18 14.09 -0.97
CA ASN A 16 11.29 13.04 -1.48
C ASN A 16 11.81 11.69 -0.95
N PRO A 17 11.11 11.01 -0.02
CA PRO A 17 11.60 9.76 0.56
C PRO A 17 11.67 8.62 -0.46
N LEU A 18 11.07 8.80 -1.64
CA LEU A 18 11.04 7.83 -2.72
C LEU A 18 11.96 8.18 -3.90
N ALA A 19 12.77 9.25 -3.80
CA ALA A 19 13.63 9.69 -4.89
C ALA A 19 14.57 8.59 -5.40
N ASP A 20 15.11 7.79 -4.47
CA ASP A 20 16.04 6.70 -4.76
C ASP A 20 15.37 5.31 -4.70
N TRP A 21 14.03 5.26 -4.71
CA TRP A 21 13.32 4.00 -4.56
C TRP A 21 13.53 3.12 -5.80
N PRO A 22 14.14 1.93 -5.66
CA PRO A 22 14.65 1.17 -6.81
C PRO A 22 13.59 0.32 -7.51
N GLU A 23 12.40 0.19 -6.92
CA GLU A 23 11.32 -0.67 -7.42
C GLU A 23 10.15 0.14 -7.98
N PRO A 24 9.38 -0.42 -8.93
CA PRO A 24 8.09 0.14 -9.30
C PRO A 24 7.18 0.32 -8.08
N HIS A 25 6.52 1.47 -8.02
CA HIS A 25 5.62 1.82 -6.93
C HIS A 25 4.43 2.61 -7.44
N VAL A 26 3.35 2.60 -6.68
CA VAL A 26 2.11 3.31 -7.01
C VAL A 26 1.94 4.49 -6.07
N ILE A 27 1.64 5.67 -6.62
CA ILE A 27 1.30 6.86 -5.86
C ILE A 27 -0.16 7.22 -6.14
N PHE A 28 -0.99 7.17 -5.11
CA PHE A 28 -2.38 7.61 -5.11
C PHE A 28 -2.47 9.10 -4.80
N VAL A 29 -2.87 9.89 -5.79
CA VAL A 29 -3.10 11.33 -5.63
C VAL A 29 -4.53 11.54 -5.14
N LEU A 30 -4.66 11.97 -3.88
CA LEU A 30 -5.93 12.32 -3.28
C LEU A 30 -6.31 13.77 -3.62
N LEU A 31 -7.61 14.01 -3.80
CA LEU A 31 -8.20 15.27 -4.32
C LEU A 31 -7.75 16.55 -3.62
N GLU A 32 -7.45 16.49 -2.33
CA GLU A 32 -7.05 17.66 -1.53
C GLU A 32 -5.64 18.15 -1.88
N MET A 33 -4.86 17.37 -2.65
CA MET A 33 -3.44 17.62 -2.94
C MET A 33 -3.13 17.74 -4.44
N ARG A 34 -4.13 18.03 -5.30
CA ARG A 34 -3.95 18.07 -6.77
C ARG A 34 -2.87 19.04 -7.27
N ILE A 35 -2.57 20.10 -6.54
CA ILE A 35 -1.52 21.07 -6.91
C ILE A 35 -0.11 20.48 -6.68
N ALA A 36 0.03 19.48 -5.81
CA ALA A 36 1.29 18.79 -5.53
C ALA A 36 1.61 17.62 -6.48
N SER A 37 0.67 17.20 -7.34
CA SER A 37 0.81 16.00 -8.17
C SER A 37 1.98 16.09 -9.16
N ARG A 38 2.14 17.23 -9.86
CA ARG A 38 3.22 17.43 -10.83
C ARG A 38 4.60 17.40 -10.20
N ALA A 39 4.75 18.04 -9.04
CA ALA A 39 6.00 18.02 -8.28
C ALA A 39 6.34 16.62 -7.74
N ILE A 40 5.32 15.82 -7.38
CA ILE A 40 5.51 14.42 -6.97
C ILE A 40 5.88 13.54 -8.17
N MET A 41 5.26 13.76 -9.34
CA MET A 41 5.58 13.05 -10.58
C MET A 41 7.03 13.31 -11.03
N ASP A 42 7.44 14.58 -11.08
CA ASP A 42 8.79 14.97 -11.52
C ASP A 42 9.88 14.37 -10.63
N ARG A 43 9.58 14.08 -9.37
CA ARG A 43 10.51 13.48 -8.41
C ARG A 43 10.46 11.96 -8.35
N ASN A 44 9.48 11.31 -9.01
CA ASN A 44 9.28 9.86 -8.98
C ASN A 44 9.01 9.30 -10.40
N PRO A 45 10.00 9.36 -11.31
CA PRO A 45 9.79 9.01 -12.72
C PRO A 45 9.45 7.53 -12.96
N ALA A 46 9.74 6.65 -11.99
CA ALA A 46 9.40 5.22 -12.04
C ALA A 46 8.04 4.88 -11.39
N ALA A 47 7.31 5.89 -10.87
CA ALA A 47 6.02 5.69 -10.22
C ALA A 47 4.89 5.51 -11.24
N ILE A 48 3.96 4.61 -10.91
CA ILE A 48 2.62 4.62 -11.50
C ILE A 48 1.78 5.58 -10.67
N VAL A 49 1.23 6.61 -11.29
CA VAL A 49 0.48 7.66 -10.60
C VAL A 49 -1.01 7.51 -10.92
N ILE A 50 -1.82 7.38 -9.86
CA ILE A 50 -3.27 7.19 -9.97
C ILE A 50 -3.95 8.38 -9.29
N GLU A 51 -4.60 9.21 -10.08
CA GLU A 51 -5.38 10.36 -9.58
C GLU A 51 -6.82 9.95 -9.31
N HIS A 52 -7.25 10.10 -8.05
CA HIS A 52 -8.61 9.82 -7.63
C HIS A 52 -9.47 11.09 -7.75
N LEU A 53 -10.47 11.04 -8.63
CA LEU A 53 -11.42 12.15 -8.85
C LEU A 53 -12.54 12.23 -7.81
N GLN A 54 -12.62 11.24 -6.91
CA GLN A 54 -13.50 11.21 -5.76
C GLN A 54 -12.72 10.62 -4.57
N PRO A 55 -12.99 11.05 -3.32
CA PRO A 55 -12.34 10.46 -2.16
C PRO A 55 -12.56 8.94 -2.14
N PRO A 56 -11.49 8.13 -2.01
CA PRO A 56 -11.64 6.70 -1.85
C PRO A 56 -12.38 6.41 -0.55
N LYS A 57 -13.18 5.34 -0.53
CA LYS A 57 -13.89 4.90 0.68
C LYS A 57 -12.93 4.39 1.78
N GLY A 58 -11.72 3.97 1.40
CA GLY A 58 -10.69 3.46 2.30
C GLY A 58 -9.47 2.91 1.54
N ALA A 59 -8.48 2.43 2.27
CA ALA A 59 -7.26 1.82 1.76
C ALA A 59 -7.54 0.62 0.84
N PHE A 60 -8.51 -0.24 1.18
CA PHE A 60 -8.84 -1.39 0.33
C PHE A 60 -9.45 -1.00 -1.02
N ALA A 61 -10.16 0.14 -1.08
CA ALA A 61 -10.66 0.69 -2.35
C ALA A 61 -9.50 1.20 -3.23
N LEU A 62 -8.45 1.74 -2.63
CA LEU A 62 -7.22 2.12 -3.36
C LEU A 62 -6.49 0.87 -3.87
N LEU A 63 -6.43 -0.18 -3.05
CA LEU A 63 -5.67 -1.39 -3.34
C LEU A 63 -6.39 -2.34 -4.32
N GLU A 64 -7.70 -2.18 -4.57
CA GLU A 64 -8.51 -3.08 -5.41
C GLU A 64 -7.89 -3.32 -6.80
N ASP A 65 -7.44 -2.25 -7.45
CA ASP A 65 -6.88 -2.27 -8.80
C ASP A 65 -5.35 -2.36 -8.83
N LEU A 66 -4.71 -2.33 -7.65
CA LEU A 66 -3.26 -2.46 -7.54
C LEU A 66 -2.72 -3.71 -8.26
N PRO A 67 -3.41 -4.88 -8.23
CA PRO A 67 -2.98 -6.03 -9.00
C PRO A 67 -2.92 -5.85 -10.51
N LYS A 68 -3.80 -5.02 -11.05
CA LYS A 68 -3.82 -4.72 -12.49
C LYS A 68 -2.66 -3.82 -12.88
N TRP A 69 -2.30 -2.86 -12.02
CA TRP A 69 -1.25 -1.88 -12.31
C TRP A 69 0.16 -2.42 -12.08
N LEU A 70 0.39 -3.14 -10.98
CA LEU A 70 1.69 -3.72 -10.70
C LEU A 70 1.99 -4.94 -11.58
N GLY A 71 0.96 -5.59 -12.16
CA GLY A 71 1.11 -6.62 -13.18
C GLY A 71 2.09 -7.72 -12.78
N HIS A 72 3.13 -7.93 -13.59
CA HIS A 72 4.12 -8.98 -13.35
C HIS A 72 4.99 -8.73 -12.11
N HIS A 73 5.02 -7.51 -11.54
CA HIS A 73 5.77 -7.24 -10.31
C HIS A 73 5.18 -7.95 -9.09
N LEU A 74 3.89 -8.33 -9.14
CA LEU A 74 3.22 -9.17 -8.15
C LEU A 74 3.44 -10.67 -8.35
N LEU A 75 4.37 -11.06 -9.23
CA LEU A 75 4.71 -12.48 -9.45
C LEU A 75 5.97 -12.89 -8.68
N ASP A 76 6.65 -11.95 -8.01
CA ASP A 76 7.85 -12.23 -7.22
C ASP A 76 7.50 -12.43 -5.73
N PRO A 77 7.45 -13.68 -5.22
CA PRO A 77 7.11 -13.96 -3.83
C PRO A 77 8.19 -13.51 -2.84
N ALA A 78 9.35 -13.05 -3.30
CA ALA A 78 10.36 -12.41 -2.46
C ALA A 78 10.09 -10.91 -2.24
N ARG A 79 9.03 -10.35 -2.82
CA ARG A 79 8.67 -8.93 -2.68
C ARG A 79 7.41 -8.77 -1.86
N PRO A 80 7.47 -8.18 -0.66
CA PRO A 80 6.27 -7.78 0.05
C PRO A 80 5.57 -6.62 -0.66
N LEU A 81 4.29 -6.47 -0.35
CA LEU A 81 3.52 -5.26 -0.65
C LEU A 81 3.43 -4.42 0.62
N VAL A 82 3.85 -3.15 0.54
CA VAL A 82 3.68 -2.17 1.61
C VAL A 82 2.79 -1.04 1.10
N PHE A 83 1.75 -0.71 1.86
CA PHE A 83 0.87 0.42 1.67
C PHE A 83 1.06 1.44 2.80
N LEU A 84 1.18 2.73 2.47
CA LEU A 84 1.31 3.83 3.43
C LEU A 84 0.36 4.99 3.10
N ASP A 85 -0.41 5.41 4.10
CA ASP A 85 -1.32 6.58 4.05
C ASP A 85 -0.97 7.62 5.14
N ARG A 86 0.32 7.72 5.47
CA ARG A 86 0.84 8.70 6.43
C ARG A 86 2.29 9.06 6.13
N PRO A 87 2.80 10.18 6.67
CA PRO A 87 4.22 10.46 6.65
C PRO A 87 5.05 9.29 7.24
N PHE A 88 6.21 9.06 6.64
CA PHE A 88 7.15 8.02 7.01
C PHE A 88 8.58 8.48 6.76
N GLU A 89 9.53 7.85 7.45
CA GLU A 89 10.97 8.03 7.22
C GLU A 89 11.52 6.91 6.33
N ALA A 90 12.60 7.19 5.60
CA ALA A 90 13.18 6.22 4.66
C ALA A 90 13.62 4.92 5.36
N GLU A 91 14.17 5.04 6.58
CA GLU A 91 14.58 3.91 7.41
C GLU A 91 13.38 3.05 7.85
N GLU A 92 12.25 3.67 8.15
CA GLU A 92 11.00 2.97 8.49
C GLU A 92 10.51 2.13 7.31
N LEU A 93 10.47 2.72 6.11
CA LEU A 93 10.07 2.00 4.90
C LEU A 93 11.02 0.83 4.60
N ALA A 94 12.34 1.05 4.75
CA ALA A 94 13.33 0.00 4.55
C ALA A 94 13.11 -1.18 5.51
N GLU A 95 12.79 -0.88 6.78
CA GLU A 95 12.50 -1.87 7.80
C GLU A 95 11.22 -2.66 7.50
N GLU A 96 10.12 -1.99 7.11
CA GLU A 96 8.88 -2.69 6.73
C GLU A 96 9.10 -3.65 5.55
N MET A 97 9.93 -3.24 4.60
CA MET A 97 10.29 -4.06 3.45
C MET A 97 11.16 -5.24 3.87
N ARG A 98 12.16 -5.01 4.73
CA ARG A 98 13.00 -6.08 5.29
C ARG A 98 12.16 -7.12 6.02
N GLU A 99 11.26 -6.67 6.88
CA GLU A 99 10.37 -7.54 7.65
C GLU A 99 9.38 -8.30 6.76
N GLY A 100 8.83 -7.66 5.73
CA GLY A 100 7.95 -8.32 4.77
C GLY A 100 8.66 -9.39 3.93
N ARG A 101 9.96 -9.22 3.67
CA ARG A 101 10.79 -10.26 3.03
C ARG A 101 11.12 -11.41 4.00
N ALA A 102 11.42 -11.10 5.26
CA ALA A 102 11.72 -12.08 6.29
C ALA A 102 10.50 -12.95 6.66
N HIS A 103 9.30 -12.39 6.52
CA HIS A 103 8.05 -13.08 6.81
C HIS A 103 7.14 -13.12 5.57
N PRO A 104 7.38 -14.02 4.60
CA PRO A 104 6.61 -14.06 3.34
C PRO A 104 5.10 -14.29 3.51
N ARG A 105 4.67 -14.88 4.63
CA ARG A 105 3.25 -15.05 5.01
C ARG A 105 2.79 -14.05 6.07
N GLY A 106 3.70 -13.21 6.56
CA GLY A 106 3.41 -12.24 7.60
C GLY A 106 2.56 -11.10 7.05
N ARG A 107 1.83 -10.46 7.94
CA ARG A 107 1.06 -9.25 7.64
C ARG A 107 1.10 -8.31 8.84
N ARG A 108 0.95 -7.01 8.58
CA ARG A 108 0.85 -5.97 9.61
C ARG A 108 -0.11 -4.92 9.11
N GLY A 109 -1.06 -4.53 9.95
CA GLY A 109 -1.93 -3.38 9.73
C GLY A 109 -1.76 -2.39 10.88
N GLU A 110 -1.75 -1.10 10.58
CA GLU A 110 -1.89 -0.06 11.58
C GLU A 110 -3.10 0.80 11.23
N LEU A 111 -3.94 1.05 12.24
CA LEU A 111 -5.07 1.96 12.13
C LEU A 111 -4.74 3.30 12.79
N ASP A 112 -5.31 4.39 12.27
CA ASP A 112 -5.37 5.68 12.93
C ASP A 112 -6.49 5.73 13.99
N ALA A 113 -6.64 6.86 14.67
CA ALA A 113 -7.67 7.05 15.70
C ALA A 113 -9.11 7.02 15.15
N ALA A 114 -9.28 7.21 13.84
CA ALA A 114 -10.56 7.11 13.15
C ALA A 114 -10.82 5.69 12.60
N GLY A 115 -9.93 4.74 12.89
CA GLY A 115 -10.04 3.36 12.41
C GLY A 115 -9.58 3.17 10.97
N ARG A 116 -8.84 4.12 10.39
CA ARG A 116 -8.35 4.02 9.01
C ARG A 116 -6.95 3.43 8.91
N ILE A 117 -6.70 2.57 7.94
CA ILE A 117 -5.40 1.98 7.64
C ILE A 117 -4.43 3.06 7.21
N ARG A 118 -3.41 3.28 8.04
CA ARG A 118 -2.28 4.16 7.73
C ARG A 118 -1.05 3.39 7.25
N LEU A 119 -0.97 2.10 7.58
CA LEU A 119 0.08 1.18 7.13
C LEU A 119 -0.52 -0.21 6.93
N LEU A 120 -0.23 -0.83 5.80
CA LEU A 120 -0.51 -2.25 5.56
C LEU A 120 0.71 -2.90 4.91
N ARG A 121 1.27 -3.92 5.56
CA ARG A 121 2.32 -4.77 5.01
C ARG A 121 1.76 -6.16 4.77
N LEU A 122 1.92 -6.67 3.55
CA LEU A 122 1.67 -8.05 3.17
C LEU A 122 2.99 -8.69 2.76
N GLY A 123 3.35 -9.80 3.38
CA GLY A 123 4.49 -10.62 2.96
C GLY A 123 4.32 -11.10 1.52
N GLY A 124 5.43 -11.46 0.88
CA GLY A 124 5.42 -11.74 -0.56
C GLY A 124 4.47 -12.87 -0.99
N MET A 125 4.31 -13.95 -0.22
CA MET A 125 3.35 -15.01 -0.56
C MET A 125 1.89 -14.56 -0.50
N ILE A 126 1.56 -13.61 0.39
CA ILE A 126 0.22 -13.01 0.43
C ILE A 126 0.08 -12.04 -0.75
N ALA A 127 1.07 -11.18 -0.95
CA ALA A 127 1.09 -10.17 -2.01
C ALA A 127 0.96 -10.78 -3.41
N THR A 128 1.56 -11.95 -3.64
CA THR A 128 1.50 -12.68 -4.91
C THR A 128 0.39 -13.72 -4.97
N SER A 129 -0.48 -13.79 -3.96
CA SER A 129 -1.54 -14.80 -3.92
C SER A 129 -2.58 -14.55 -5.00
N PRO A 130 -3.01 -15.58 -5.77
CA PRO A 130 -4.11 -15.44 -6.72
C PRO A 130 -5.45 -15.11 -6.03
N LEU A 131 -5.55 -15.31 -4.72
CA LEU A 131 -6.72 -14.96 -3.91
C LEU A 131 -6.75 -13.48 -3.51
N LEU A 132 -5.60 -12.78 -3.54
CA LEU A 132 -5.54 -11.39 -3.09
C LEU A 132 -6.39 -10.45 -3.98
N PRO A 133 -6.33 -10.48 -5.32
CA PRO A 133 -7.17 -9.61 -6.13
C PRO A 133 -8.69 -9.77 -5.89
N PRO A 134 -9.28 -10.99 -5.91
CA PRO A 134 -10.71 -11.13 -5.60
C PRO A 134 -11.05 -10.75 -4.16
N PHE A 135 -10.13 -10.96 -3.21
CA PHE A 135 -10.31 -10.55 -1.81
C PHE A 135 -10.39 -9.03 -1.67
N LEU A 136 -9.46 -8.28 -2.27
CA LEU A 136 -9.48 -6.81 -2.25
C LEU A 136 -10.75 -6.25 -2.90
N ARG A 137 -11.18 -6.81 -4.05
CA ARG A 137 -12.46 -6.45 -4.69
C ARG A 137 -13.67 -6.71 -3.80
N PHE A 138 -13.65 -7.81 -3.04
CA PHE A 138 -14.73 -8.12 -2.11
C PHE A 138 -14.83 -7.07 -1.00
N LEU A 139 -13.69 -6.73 -0.38
CA LEU A 139 -13.63 -5.72 0.69
C LEU A 139 -14.08 -4.34 0.18
N ALA A 140 -13.55 -3.90 -0.97
CA ALA A 140 -13.88 -2.60 -1.56
C ALA A 140 -15.37 -2.45 -1.90
N LYS A 141 -16.03 -3.52 -2.38
CA LYS A 141 -17.45 -3.48 -2.75
C LYS A 141 -18.42 -3.54 -1.59
N ARG A 142 -18.01 -4.16 -0.47
CA ARG A 142 -18.90 -4.44 0.67
C ARG A 142 -18.90 -3.35 1.73
N ASP A 143 -18.06 -2.32 1.57
CA ASP A 143 -17.95 -1.21 2.52
C ASP A 143 -17.67 -1.71 3.94
N VAL A 144 -16.84 -2.75 4.04
CA VAL A 144 -16.41 -3.32 5.31
C VAL A 144 -15.48 -2.32 5.98
N ASP A 145 -15.71 -2.04 7.26
CA ASP A 145 -14.80 -1.18 8.02
C ASP A 145 -13.38 -1.78 8.06
N GLU A 146 -12.37 -0.94 8.17
CA GLU A 146 -11.01 -1.38 7.90
C GLU A 146 -10.44 -2.28 9.00
N ALA A 147 -10.95 -2.19 10.23
CA ALA A 147 -10.60 -3.12 11.30
C ALA A 147 -11.13 -4.53 10.99
N THR A 148 -12.41 -4.65 10.65
CA THR A 148 -13.01 -5.93 10.23
C THR A 148 -12.31 -6.47 8.98
N ALA A 149 -11.94 -5.61 8.04
CA ALA A 149 -11.23 -6.02 6.83
C ALA A 149 -9.82 -6.58 7.11
N LEU A 150 -9.10 -6.02 8.10
CA LEU A 150 -7.84 -6.61 8.60
C LEU A 150 -8.09 -7.98 9.24
N ASP A 151 -9.12 -8.14 10.05
CA ASP A 151 -9.48 -9.44 10.66
C ASP A 151 -9.84 -10.50 9.62
N LEU A 152 -10.56 -10.10 8.57
CA LEU A 152 -10.85 -10.97 7.42
C LEU A 152 -9.58 -11.36 6.68
N LEU A 153 -8.60 -10.46 6.56
CA LEU A 153 -7.30 -10.77 5.99
C LEU A 153 -6.56 -11.80 6.85
N HIS A 154 -6.64 -11.71 8.18
CA HIS A 154 -6.11 -12.74 9.09
C HIS A 154 -6.77 -14.11 8.92
N THR A 155 -8.06 -14.13 8.63
CA THR A 155 -8.80 -15.37 8.40
C THR A 155 -8.50 -15.98 7.03
N ALA A 156 -8.41 -15.15 5.99
CA ALA A 156 -8.16 -15.58 4.61
C ALA A 156 -6.72 -16.05 4.39
N PHE A 157 -5.76 -15.45 5.09
CA PHE A 157 -4.35 -15.76 5.01
C PHE A 157 -3.81 -16.09 6.41
N PRO A 158 -4.12 -17.28 6.96
CA PRO A 158 -3.70 -17.65 8.30
C PRO A 158 -2.18 -17.84 8.38
N ASP A 159 -1.62 -17.56 9.56
CA ASP A 159 -0.22 -17.86 9.85
C ASP A 159 -0.05 -19.37 9.96
N MET A 160 0.36 -19.99 8.86
CA MET A 160 0.74 -21.41 8.84
C MET A 160 2.15 -21.55 9.43
N GLY A 161 2.26 -21.39 10.75
CA GLY A 161 3.51 -21.54 11.50
C GLY A 161 3.48 -20.90 12.90
N ALA A 162 3.03 -21.68 13.89
CA ALA A 162 3.62 -21.74 15.23
C ALA A 162 4.15 -23.16 15.42
#